data_AF-A0A917VNM3-F1
#
_entry.id   AF-A0A917VNM3-F1
#
_cell.length_a   1.000
_cell.length_b   1.000
_cell.length_c   1.000
_cell.angle_alpha   90.00
_cell.angle_beta   90.00
_cell.angle_gamma   90.00
#
_symmetry.space_group_name_H-M   'P 1'
#
loop_
_entity.id
_entity.type
_entity.pdbx_description
1 polymer ?
#
loop_
_entity_poly.entity_id
_entity_poly.type
_entity_poly.pdbx_seq_one_letter_code
_entity_poly.pdbx_strand_id
1 'polypeptide(L)'
;MSTALYTAVATSSGRDGRSVSSDGLLDVGLAVPKALGGDGKGTNPEQLFAAGYSACFASALSAVARQTGQDVGEAAVTAEVGLHKAEGGTYGLSVTLRVELP
;
A
#
# COMPACT_ATOMS: atom_id res chain seq x y z
N MET A 1 5.53 -7.17 26.25
CA MET A 1 5.20 -6.97 24.82
C MET A 1 5.64 -8.21 24.07
N SER A 2 4.83 -8.72 23.15
CA SER A 2 5.22 -9.86 22.31
C SER A 2 6.30 -9.46 21.31
N THR A 3 7.27 -10.34 21.09
CA THR A 3 8.34 -10.17 20.09
C THR A 3 7.76 -10.11 18.68
N ALA A 4 8.30 -9.24 17.83
CA ALA A 4 7.93 -9.19 16.42
C ALA A 4 8.31 -10.50 15.71
N LEU A 5 7.38 -11.09 14.95
CA LEU A 5 7.66 -12.28 14.12
C LEU A 5 8.51 -11.93 12.90
N TYR A 6 8.34 -10.71 12.37
CA TYR A 6 9.10 -10.17 11.24
C TYR A 6 9.07 -8.63 11.28
N THR A 7 10.16 -8.00 10.83
CA THR A 7 10.28 -6.55 10.69
C THR A 7 10.83 -6.23 9.30
N ALA A 8 10.01 -5.61 8.45
CA ALA A 8 10.48 -5.01 7.20
C ALA A 8 11.16 -3.67 7.49
N VAL A 9 12.27 -3.39 6.80
CA VAL A 9 12.99 -2.10 6.89
C VAL A 9 13.20 -1.55 5.50
N ALA A 10 12.90 -0.27 5.29
CA ALA A 10 13.19 0.45 4.05
C ALA A 10 13.68 1.86 4.34
N THR A 11 14.56 2.37 3.48
CA THR A 11 15.09 3.74 3.54
C THR A 11 14.64 4.50 2.28
N SER A 12 14.13 5.72 2.45
CA SER A 12 13.63 6.54 1.34
C SER A 12 14.20 7.97 1.36
N SER A 13 14.44 8.55 0.19
CA SER A 13 14.99 9.91 0.02
C SER A 13 13.93 10.97 -0.37
N GLY A 14 12.74 10.90 0.25
CA GLY A 14 11.64 11.82 -0.01
C GLY A 14 10.68 11.36 -1.12
N ARG A 15 9.73 12.22 -1.51
CA ARG A 15 8.66 11.90 -2.48
C ARG A 15 9.09 11.90 -3.95
N ASP A 16 10.25 12.49 -4.25
CA ASP A 16 10.83 12.59 -5.60
C ASP A 16 12.23 11.95 -5.64
N GLY A 17 12.37 10.84 -4.90
CA GLY A 17 13.64 10.18 -4.66
C GLY A 17 13.59 8.69 -5.00
N ARG A 18 14.10 7.87 -4.08
CA ARG A 18 14.11 6.41 -4.21
C ARG A 18 13.71 5.80 -2.87
N SER A 19 13.09 4.64 -2.89
CA SER A 19 12.83 3.82 -1.70
C SER A 19 13.44 2.43 -1.89
N VAL A 20 14.25 2.00 -0.92
CA VAL A 20 14.98 0.73 -0.99
C VAL A 20 14.79 -0.05 0.31
N SER A 21 14.35 -1.31 0.23
CA SER A 21 14.29 -2.21 1.39
C SER A 21 15.68 -2.71 1.79
N SER A 22 15.85 -3.10 3.05
CA SER A 22 17.13 -3.57 3.59
C SER A 22 17.68 -4.82 2.90
N ASP A 23 16.80 -5.60 2.27
CA ASP A 23 17.13 -6.79 1.47
C ASP A 23 17.19 -6.51 -0.04
N GLY A 24 16.91 -5.28 -0.47
CA GLY A 24 16.96 -4.84 -1.88
C GLY A 24 15.83 -5.37 -2.76
N LEU A 25 14.86 -6.12 -2.23
CA LEU A 25 13.75 -6.67 -3.02
C LEU A 25 12.73 -5.60 -3.44
N LEU A 26 12.54 -4.56 -2.62
CA LEU A 26 11.82 -3.36 -3.01
C LEU A 26 12.86 -2.29 -3.33
N ASP A 27 12.97 -1.93 -4.60
CA ASP A 27 13.86 -0.87 -5.05
C ASP A 27 13.15 -0.07 -6.14
N VAL A 28 12.59 1.08 -5.75
CA VAL A 28 11.69 1.85 -6.61
C VAL A 28 12.07 3.33 -6.65
N GLY A 29 12.04 3.91 -7.84
CA GLY A 29 12.04 5.35 -8.03
C GLY A 29 10.69 5.95 -7.62
N LEU A 30 10.74 7.01 -6.81
CA LEU A 30 9.59 7.78 -6.39
C LEU A 30 9.50 9.08 -7.18
N ALA A 31 8.29 9.47 -7.56
CA ALA A 31 8.03 10.75 -8.19
C ALA A 31 6.75 11.37 -7.65
N VAL A 32 6.71 12.69 -7.60
CA VAL A 32 5.47 13.41 -7.33
C VAL A 32 4.52 13.17 -8.51
N PRO A 33 3.26 12.76 -8.28
CA PRO A 33 2.33 12.51 -9.37
C PRO A 33 1.98 13.80 -10.12
N LYS A 34 1.63 13.68 -11.40
CA LYS A 34 1.25 14.82 -12.26
C LYS A 34 0.11 15.66 -11.68
N ALA A 35 -0.86 15.02 -11.02
CA ALA A 35 -1.97 15.69 -10.35
C ALA A 35 -1.54 16.65 -9.22
N LEU A 36 -0.32 16.47 -8.69
CA LEU A 36 0.30 17.32 -7.67
C LEU A 36 1.45 18.16 -8.24
N GLY A 37 1.55 18.28 -9.57
CA GLY A 37 2.54 19.13 -10.24
C GLY A 37 3.91 18.50 -10.48
N GLY A 38 4.08 17.19 -10.24
CA GLY A 38 5.32 16.47 -10.57
C GLY A 38 5.35 15.88 -11.98
N ASP A 39 6.41 15.15 -12.30
CA ASP A 39 6.57 14.53 -13.63
C ASP A 39 5.88 13.15 -13.76
N GLY A 40 5.58 12.51 -12.63
CA GLY A 40 4.96 11.19 -12.52
C GLY A 40 5.77 10.04 -13.14
N LYS A 41 7.10 10.14 -13.22
CA LYS A 41 7.97 9.11 -13.83
C LYS A 41 8.40 7.98 -12.89
N GLY A 42 7.83 7.93 -11.69
CA GLY A 42 8.03 6.90 -10.67
C GLY A 42 6.71 6.59 -9.95
N THR A 43 6.76 5.63 -9.03
CA THR A 43 5.63 5.40 -8.12
C THR A 43 5.61 6.47 -7.02
N ASN A 44 4.69 6.37 -6.07
CA ASN A 44 4.56 7.32 -4.95
C ASN A 44 4.10 6.60 -3.68
N PRO A 45 4.25 7.24 -2.50
CA PRO A 45 3.84 6.63 -1.23
C PRO A 45 2.38 6.18 -1.20
N GLU A 46 1.47 6.90 -1.86
CA GLU A 46 0.05 6.54 -1.91
C GLU A 46 -0.17 5.22 -2.67
N GLN A 47 0.49 5.02 -3.81
CA GLN A 47 0.46 3.76 -4.57
C GLN A 47 1.10 2.59 -3.81
N LEU A 48 2.23 2.84 -3.13
CA LEU A 48 2.88 1.82 -2.31
C LEU A 48 1.97 1.38 -1.14
N PHE A 49 1.28 2.33 -0.52
CA PHE A 49 0.31 2.05 0.53
C PHE A 49 -0.90 1.26 -0.02
N ALA A 50 -1.42 1.66 -1.18
CA ALA A 50 -2.52 0.94 -1.84
C ALA A 50 -2.14 -0.51 -2.13
N ALA A 51 -0.97 -0.75 -2.73
CA ALA A 51 -0.49 -2.08 -3.07
C ALA A 51 -0.27 -2.96 -1.84
N GLY A 52 0.33 -2.41 -0.78
CA GLY A 52 0.54 -3.14 0.47
C GLY A 52 -0.78 -3.49 1.16
N TYR A 53 -1.72 -2.55 1.20
CA TYR A 53 -2.97 -2.74 1.92
C TYR A 53 -3.91 -3.71 1.19
N SER A 54 -4.05 -3.60 -0.13
CA SER A 54 -4.88 -4.55 -0.90
C SER A 54 -4.37 -5.98 -0.78
N ALA A 55 -3.06 -6.20 -0.93
CA ALA A 55 -2.44 -7.52 -0.81
C ALA A 55 -2.60 -8.11 0.60
N CYS A 56 -2.43 -7.28 1.64
CA CYS A 56 -2.64 -7.68 3.02
C CYS A 56 -4.09 -8.10 3.28
N PHE A 57 -5.06 -7.31 2.82
CA PHE A 57 -6.47 -7.59 3.01
C PHE A 57 -6.93 -8.84 2.24
N ALA A 58 -6.46 -9.03 1.01
CA ALA A 58 -6.73 -10.24 0.23
C ALA A 58 -6.20 -11.51 0.94
N SER A 59 -5.01 -11.43 1.53
CA SER A 59 -4.42 -12.52 2.31
C SER A 59 -5.22 -12.81 3.57
N ALA A 60 -5.68 -11.77 4.28
CA ALA A 60 -6.51 -11.91 5.47
C ALA A 60 -7.87 -12.55 5.15
N LEU A 61 -8.53 -12.11 4.07
CA LEU A 61 -9.79 -12.69 3.60
C LEU A 61 -9.64 -14.18 3.29
N SER A 62 -8.59 -14.55 2.55
CA SER A 62 -8.26 -15.94 2.23
C SER A 62 -8.02 -16.79 3.49
N ALA A 63 -7.33 -16.23 4.49
CA ALA A 63 -7.08 -16.91 5.76
C ALA A 63 -8.37 -17.16 6.56
N VAL A 64 -9.28 -16.17 6.62
CA VAL A 64 -10.57 -16.31 7.29
C VAL A 64 -11.47 -17.32 6.57
N ALA A 65 -11.56 -17.26 5.24
CA ALA A 65 -12.34 -18.20 4.44
C ALA A 65 -11.94 -19.66 4.70
N ARG A 66 -10.63 -19.93 4.76
CA ARG A 66 -10.10 -21.26 5.12
C ARG A 66 -10.50 -21.70 6.53
N GLN A 67 -10.54 -20.78 7.49
CA GLN A 67 -10.95 -21.09 8.87
C GLN A 67 -12.46 -21.36 8.98
N THR A 68 -13.27 -20.71 8.15
CA THR A 68 -14.73 -20.88 8.12
C THR A 68 -15.20 -21.98 7.17
N GLY A 69 -14.28 -22.66 6.47
CA GLY A 69 -14.61 -23.69 5.49
C GLY A 69 -15.30 -23.14 4.24
N GLN A 70 -15.13 -21.85 3.95
CA GLN A 70 -15.65 -21.19 2.76
C GLN A 70 -14.61 -21.18 1.64
N ASP A 71 -15.05 -21.44 0.42
CA ASP A 71 -14.23 -21.22 -0.77
C ASP A 71 -14.54 -19.83 -1.33
N VAL A 72 -13.52 -18.98 -1.38
CA VAL A 72 -13.61 -17.60 -1.92
C VAL A 72 -12.91 -17.49 -3.28
N GLY A 73 -12.44 -18.60 -3.85
CA GLY A 73 -11.74 -18.66 -5.13
C GLY A 73 -10.62 -17.62 -5.26
N GLU A 74 -10.50 -17.02 -6.45
CA GLU A 74 -9.55 -15.93 -6.74
C GLU A 74 -10.11 -14.57 -6.32
N ALA A 75 -10.38 -14.40 -5.02
CA ALA A 75 -10.84 -13.12 -4.49
C ALA A 75 -9.86 -11.99 -4.81
N ALA A 76 -10.36 -10.92 -5.43
CA ALA A 76 -9.57 -9.73 -5.78
C ALA A 76 -9.92 -8.58 -4.83
N VAL A 77 -8.89 -7.85 -4.37
CA VAL A 77 -9.06 -6.67 -3.52
C VAL A 77 -8.43 -5.47 -4.18
N THR A 78 -9.22 -4.42 -4.38
CA THR A 78 -8.77 -3.12 -4.86
C THR A 78 -8.72 -2.14 -3.70
N ALA A 79 -7.59 -1.47 -3.51
CA ALA A 79 -7.44 -0.37 -2.54
C ALA A 79 -7.32 0.97 -3.27
N GLU A 80 -8.31 1.84 -3.09
CA GLU A 80 -8.29 3.22 -3.55
C GLU A 80 -7.76 4.12 -2.42
N VAL A 81 -6.56 4.67 -2.60
CA VAL A 81 -5.91 5.53 -1.61
C VAL A 81 -5.90 6.97 -2.11
N GLY A 82 -6.55 7.86 -1.37
CA GLY A 82 -6.61 9.29 -1.64
C GLY A 82 -5.74 10.08 -0.67
N LEU A 83 -4.98 11.05 -1.18
CA LEU A 83 -4.24 12.02 -0.38
C LEU A 83 -5.02 13.34 -0.33
N HIS A 84 -5.31 13.81 0.89
CA HIS A 84 -6.07 15.03 1.14
C HIS A 84 -5.20 16.05 1.86
N LYS A 85 -5.32 17.31 1.48
CA LYS A 85 -4.76 18.42 2.23
C LYS A 85 -5.77 18.83 3.31
N ALA A 86 -5.34 18.84 4.57
CA ALA A 86 -6.14 19.28 5.69
C ALA A 86 -5.79 20.72 6.10
N GLU A 87 -6.61 21.30 6.97
CA GLU A 87 -6.36 22.63 7.53
C GLU A 87 -5.00 22.69 8.25
N GLY A 88 -4.37 23.87 8.25
CA GLY A 88 -3.04 24.05 8.83
C GLY A 88 -1.88 23.46 8.03
N GLY A 89 -2.11 23.00 6.78
CA GLY A 89 -1.05 22.49 5.90
C GLY A 89 -0.64 21.03 6.17
N THR A 90 -1.46 20.29 6.92
CA THR A 90 -1.27 18.87 7.17
C THR A 90 -1.85 18.03 6.02
N TYR A 91 -1.51 16.74 5.98
CA TYR A 91 -2.02 15.80 4.98
C TYR A 91 -2.66 14.58 5.66
N GLY A 92 -3.74 14.08 5.08
CA GLY A 92 -4.43 12.87 5.52
C GLY A 92 -4.65 11.89 4.37
N LEU A 93 -4.77 10.60 4.69
CA LEU A 93 -5.11 9.55 3.73
C LEU A 93 -6.56 9.08 3.93
N SER A 94 -7.26 8.84 2.83
CA SER A 94 -8.51 8.06 2.82
C SER A 94 -8.27 6.74 2.09
N VAL A 95 -8.92 5.67 2.53
CA VAL A 95 -8.84 4.35 1.87
C VAL A 95 -10.24 3.81 1.65
N THR A 96 -10.51 3.34 0.42
CA THR A 96 -11.66 2.49 0.11
C THR A 96 -11.18 1.13 -0.36
N LEU A 97 -11.66 0.05 0.26
CA LEU A 97 -11.38 -1.32 -0.16
C LEU A 97 -12.60 -1.89 -0.88
N ARG A 98 -12.40 -2.38 -2.10
CA ARG A 98 -13.42 -3.13 -2.86
C ARG A 98 -12.99 -4.57 -2.96
N VAL A 99 -13.88 -5.48 -2.61
CA VAL A 99 -13.65 -6.92 -2.67
C VAL A 99 -14.54 -7.50 -3.75
N GLU A 100 -13.94 -8.23 -4.67
CA GLU A 100 -14.62 -8.99 -5.70
C GLU A 100 -14.42 -10.48 -5.41
N LEU A 101 -15.52 -11.19 -5.26
CA LEU A 101 -15.57 -12.64 -5.11
C LEU A 101 -16.10 -13.24 -6.42
N PRO A 102 -15.64 -14.43 -6.81
CA PRO A 102 -16.17 -15.14 -7.97
C PRO A 102 -17.64 -15.52 -7.83
#